data_AF-A0A3A1Y3R3-F1
#
_entry.id   AF-A0A3A1Y3R3-F1
#
_cell.length_a   1.000
_cell.length_b   1.000
_cell.length_c   1.000
_cell.angle_alpha   90.00
_cell.angle_beta   90.00
_cell.angle_gamma   90.00
#
_symmetry.space_group_name_H-M   'P 1'
#
loop_
_entity.id
_entity.type
_entity.pdbx_description
1 polymer ?
#
loop_
_entity_poly.entity_id
_entity_poly.type
_entity_poly.pdbx_seq_one_letter_code
_entity_poly.pdbx_strand_id
1 'polypeptide(L)'
;MSNLKQQITQHLEKTKDFLHQSPQFDTQNLTVEQRQYKEPFGIDQMKPEQWLSHIYIDYALLALASEQYDVFQSIDGFTYFFEYSWRNQSHPDYVEAISLIREYEQLIKTFIAQQNKK
;
A
#
# COMPACT_ATOMS: atom_id res chain seq x y z
N MET A 1 -12.40 5.81 17.72
CA MET A 1 -11.23 5.67 16.83
C MET A 1 -10.55 7.03 16.71
N SER A 2 -9.21 7.12 16.70
CA SER A 2 -8.56 8.41 16.44
C SER A 2 -8.93 8.88 15.03
N ASN A 3 -9.11 10.20 14.84
CA ASN A 3 -9.38 10.80 13.53
C ASN A 3 -8.37 10.31 12.47
N LEU A 4 -7.11 10.16 12.88
CA LEU A 4 -6.03 9.71 12.00
C LEU A 4 -6.14 8.23 11.57
N LYS A 5 -6.58 7.31 12.45
CA LYS A 5 -6.83 5.90 12.07
C LYS A 5 -7.89 5.83 10.97
N GLN A 6 -8.97 6.58 11.11
CA GLN A 6 -10.04 6.64 10.11
C GLN A 6 -9.54 7.24 8.78
N GLN A 7 -8.75 8.30 8.84
CA GLN A 7 -8.13 8.88 7.63
C GLN A 7 -7.25 7.87 6.90
N ILE A 8 -6.42 7.11 7.61
CA ILE A 8 -5.58 6.06 7.02
C ILE A 8 -6.45 4.98 6.35
N THR A 9 -7.49 4.49 7.04
CA THR A 9 -8.42 3.50 6.48
C THR A 9 -9.05 3.99 5.18
N GLN A 10 -9.61 5.20 5.18
CA GLN A 10 -10.23 5.80 4.00
C GLN A 10 -9.23 6.01 2.86
N HIS A 11 -7.99 6.39 3.20
CA HIS A 11 -6.93 6.59 2.22
C HIS A 11 -6.49 5.29 1.56
N LEU A 12 -6.38 4.20 2.33
CA LEU A 12 -6.10 2.86 1.81
C LEU A 12 -7.22 2.38 0.87
N GLU A 13 -8.48 2.54 1.26
CA GLU A 13 -9.64 2.20 0.43
C GLU A 13 -9.64 3.00 -0.88
N LYS A 14 -9.45 4.32 -0.81
CA LYS A 14 -9.32 5.18 -2.01
C LYS A 14 -8.17 4.74 -2.91
N THR A 15 -7.02 4.40 -2.33
CA THR A 15 -5.85 3.94 -3.10
C THR A 15 -6.16 2.63 -3.81
N LYS A 16 -6.81 1.68 -3.12
CA LYS A 16 -7.23 0.41 -3.72
C LYS A 16 -8.23 0.63 -4.86
N ASP A 17 -9.25 1.45 -4.64
CA ASP A 17 -10.25 1.76 -5.66
C ASP A 17 -9.62 2.41 -6.90
N PHE A 18 -8.69 3.35 -6.70
CA PHE A 18 -7.96 3.99 -7.80
C PHE A 18 -7.20 2.95 -8.64
N LEU A 19 -6.45 2.05 -8.00
CA LEU A 19 -5.71 1.00 -8.70
C LEU A 19 -6.64 0.08 -9.50
N HIS A 20 -7.81 -0.27 -8.97
CA HIS A 20 -8.78 -1.14 -9.65
C HIS A 20 -9.52 -0.47 -10.81
N GLN A 21 -9.68 0.84 -10.77
CA GLN A 21 -10.39 1.59 -11.82
C GLN A 21 -9.49 1.96 -12.99
N SER A 22 -8.18 2.09 -12.77
CA SER A 22 -7.24 2.46 -13.83
C SER A 22 -6.93 1.26 -14.74
N PRO A 23 -7.03 1.42 -16.07
CA PRO A 23 -6.66 0.37 -17.02
C PRO A 23 -5.14 0.12 -17.12
N GLN A 24 -4.31 0.95 -16.46
CA GLN A 24 -2.86 0.82 -16.47
C GLN A 24 -2.35 -0.20 -15.44
N PHE A 25 -3.15 -0.51 -14.43
CA PHE A 25 -2.78 -1.43 -13.37
C PHE A 25 -3.47 -2.77 -13.57
N ASP A 26 -2.69 -3.84 -13.52
CA ASP A 26 -3.23 -5.18 -13.46
C ASP A 26 -3.58 -5.50 -12.01
N THR A 27 -4.85 -5.35 -11.63
CA THR A 27 -5.33 -5.68 -10.29
C THR A 27 -6.17 -6.96 -10.26
N GLN A 28 -5.99 -7.84 -11.24
CA GLN A 28 -6.69 -9.12 -11.26
C GLN A 28 -6.40 -9.92 -9.98
N ASN A 29 -7.36 -10.75 -9.58
CA ASN A 29 -7.23 -11.59 -8.39
C ASN A 29 -5.99 -12.49 -8.49
N LEU A 30 -5.23 -12.54 -7.40
CA LEU A 30 -4.06 -13.40 -7.30
C LEU A 30 -4.45 -14.88 -7.39
N THR A 31 -3.70 -15.62 -8.19
CA THR A 31 -3.79 -17.09 -8.23
C THR A 31 -3.21 -17.71 -6.95
N VAL A 32 -3.50 -19.00 -6.72
CA VAL A 32 -2.93 -19.74 -5.58
C VAL A 32 -1.41 -19.79 -5.64
N GLU A 33 -0.84 -19.98 -6.82
CA GLU A 33 0.61 -20.02 -7.03
C GLU A 33 1.24 -18.66 -6.69
N GLN A 34 0.63 -17.56 -7.13
CA GLN A 34 1.13 -16.23 -6.81
C GLN A 34 1.13 -15.93 -5.31
N ARG A 35 0.19 -16.52 -4.54
CA ARG A 35 0.17 -16.39 -3.08
C ARG A 35 1.27 -17.17 -2.37
N GLN A 36 2.01 -18.03 -3.08
CA GLN A 36 3.17 -18.75 -2.58
C GLN A 36 4.51 -18.05 -2.89
N TYR A 37 4.46 -16.73 -3.15
CA TYR A 37 5.63 -15.88 -3.34
C TYR A 37 6.61 -15.99 -2.16
N LYS A 38 7.91 -15.89 -2.47
CA LYS A 38 8.98 -16.03 -1.47
C LYS A 38 9.76 -14.75 -1.24
N GLU A 39 9.82 -13.90 -2.25
CA GLU A 39 10.53 -12.64 -2.17
C GLU A 39 9.67 -11.56 -1.51
N PRO A 40 10.27 -10.59 -0.80
CA PRO A 40 9.57 -9.39 -0.36
C PRO A 40 8.87 -8.70 -1.52
N PHE A 41 7.72 -8.08 -1.25
CA PHE A 41 6.89 -7.42 -2.27
C PHE A 41 6.36 -8.35 -3.38
N GLY A 42 6.50 -9.67 -3.24
CA GLY A 42 6.01 -10.64 -4.21
C GLY A 42 6.63 -10.51 -5.61
N ILE A 43 7.82 -9.89 -5.71
CA ILE A 43 8.44 -9.52 -7.00
C ILE A 43 8.73 -10.72 -7.89
N ASP A 44 8.79 -11.92 -7.32
CA ASP A 44 9.01 -13.17 -8.04
C ASP A 44 7.75 -13.72 -8.71
N GLN A 45 6.55 -13.30 -8.28
CA GLN A 45 5.29 -13.92 -8.69
C GLN A 45 4.23 -12.94 -9.20
N MET A 46 4.30 -11.67 -8.84
CA MET A 46 3.24 -10.71 -9.15
C MET A 46 3.76 -9.31 -9.43
N LYS A 47 2.93 -8.52 -10.10
CA LYS A 47 3.25 -7.12 -10.35
C LYS A 47 3.11 -6.29 -9.08
N PRO A 48 3.83 -5.16 -8.96
CA PRO A 48 3.76 -4.27 -7.79
C PRO A 48 2.33 -3.87 -7.40
N GLU A 49 1.48 -3.56 -8.38
CA GLU A 49 0.09 -3.18 -8.16
C GLU A 49 -0.78 -4.33 -7.60
N GLN A 50 -0.51 -5.57 -7.99
CA GLN A 50 -1.20 -6.75 -7.46
C GLN A 50 -0.80 -6.99 -6.00
N TRP A 51 0.49 -6.89 -5.71
CA TRP A 51 0.99 -7.00 -4.34
C TRP A 51 0.42 -5.90 -3.45
N LEU A 52 0.45 -4.66 -3.92
CA LEU A 52 -0.09 -3.51 -3.17
C LEU A 52 -1.57 -3.70 -2.89
N SER A 53 -2.38 -4.01 -3.91
CA SER A 53 -3.83 -4.11 -3.79
C SER A 53 -4.30 -5.30 -2.95
N HIS A 54 -3.72 -6.49 -3.16
CA HIS A 54 -4.27 -7.75 -2.64
C HIS A 54 -3.54 -8.32 -1.43
N ILE A 55 -2.31 -7.85 -1.18
CA ILE A 55 -1.52 -8.28 -0.04
C ILE A 55 -1.40 -7.13 0.96
N TYR A 56 -0.76 -6.04 0.55
CA TYR A 56 -0.38 -5.00 1.51
C TYR A 56 -1.58 -4.21 2.02
N ILE A 57 -2.43 -3.65 1.15
CA ILE A 57 -3.58 -2.84 1.58
C ILE A 57 -4.53 -3.66 2.44
N ASP A 58 -4.84 -4.89 2.04
CA ASP A 58 -5.74 -5.78 2.81
C ASP A 58 -5.15 -6.11 4.17
N TYR A 59 -3.85 -6.41 4.24
CA TYR A 59 -3.16 -6.63 5.50
C TYR A 59 -3.14 -5.39 6.39
N ALA A 60 -2.87 -4.20 5.83
CA ALA A 60 -2.85 -2.94 6.56
C ALA A 60 -4.24 -2.60 7.13
N LEU A 61 -5.32 -2.82 6.39
CA LEU A 61 -6.69 -2.63 6.85
C LEU A 61 -7.03 -3.57 8.02
N LEU A 62 -6.66 -4.85 7.93
CA LEU A 62 -6.81 -5.81 9.01
C LEU A 62 -6.01 -5.41 10.26
N ALA A 63 -4.75 -5.02 10.07
CA ALA A 63 -3.88 -4.55 11.15
C ALA A 63 -4.46 -3.32 11.87
N LEU A 64 -5.02 -2.36 11.13
CA LEU A 64 -5.74 -1.23 11.71
C LEU A 64 -6.96 -1.69 12.50
N ALA A 65 -7.79 -2.57 11.95
CA ALA A 65 -8.99 -3.07 12.62
C ALA A 65 -8.66 -3.82 13.92
N SER A 66 -7.61 -4.65 13.91
CA SER A 66 -7.13 -5.44 15.04
C SER A 66 -6.18 -4.69 15.99
N GLU A 67 -5.90 -3.42 15.70
CA GLU A 67 -4.99 -2.56 16.47
C GLU A 67 -3.55 -3.09 16.59
N GLN A 68 -3.10 -3.84 15.57
CA GLN A 68 -1.75 -4.40 15.47
C GLN A 68 -0.86 -3.48 14.64
N TYR A 69 -0.30 -2.45 15.26
CA TYR A 69 0.41 -1.37 14.52
C TYR A 69 1.87 -1.66 14.19
N ASP A 70 2.43 -2.80 14.63
CA ASP A 70 3.85 -3.15 14.41
C ASP A 70 4.22 -3.28 12.92
N VAL A 71 3.27 -3.65 12.06
CA VAL A 71 3.43 -3.69 10.60
C VAL A 71 3.89 -2.33 10.03
N PHE A 72 3.55 -1.24 10.69
CA PHE A 72 3.81 0.09 10.20
C PHE A 72 5.18 0.63 10.60
N GLN A 73 5.90 -0.04 11.51
CA GLN A 73 7.18 0.45 12.04
C GLN A 73 8.26 0.60 10.96
N SER A 74 8.16 -0.16 9.87
CA SER A 74 9.08 -0.09 8.72
C SER A 74 8.47 0.59 7.50
N ILE A 75 7.57 1.57 7.69
CA ILE A 75 6.95 2.30 6.58
C ILE A 75 7.95 3.21 5.84
N ASP A 76 9.05 3.59 6.49
CA ASP A 76 10.05 4.49 5.90
C ASP A 76 10.63 3.93 4.61
N GLY A 77 10.43 4.66 3.51
CA GLY A 77 10.90 4.24 2.19
C GLY A 77 9.97 3.27 1.47
N PHE A 78 8.76 3.01 1.99
CA PHE A 78 7.74 2.19 1.34
C PHE A 78 7.46 2.67 -0.09
N THR A 79 7.38 3.98 -0.31
CA THR A 79 7.13 4.54 -1.65
C THR A 79 8.26 4.22 -2.64
N TYR A 80 9.52 4.11 -2.19
CA TYR A 80 10.67 3.95 -3.11
C TYR A 80 10.58 2.68 -3.97
N PHE A 81 10.01 1.60 -3.43
CA PHE A 81 9.79 0.38 -4.19
C PHE A 81 8.93 0.64 -5.44
N PHE A 82 7.86 1.40 -5.30
CA PHE A 82 6.93 1.71 -6.38
C PHE A 82 7.49 2.72 -7.37
N GLU A 83 8.19 3.75 -6.87
CA GLU A 83 8.91 4.70 -7.71
C GLU A 83 9.93 4.00 -8.61
N TYR A 84 10.69 3.05 -8.04
CA TYR A 84 11.64 2.25 -8.79
C TYR A 84 10.95 1.33 -9.80
N SER A 85 9.90 0.64 -9.37
CA SER A 85 9.21 -0.37 -10.20
C SER A 85 8.46 0.26 -11.38
N TRP A 86 7.95 1.47 -11.21
CA TRP A 86 7.21 2.20 -12.23
C TRP A 86 8.03 3.31 -12.92
N ARG A 87 9.34 3.38 -12.69
CA ARG A 87 10.23 4.46 -13.17
C ARG A 87 10.18 4.75 -14.68
N ASN A 88 9.85 3.74 -15.48
CA ASN A 88 9.81 3.82 -16.94
C ASN A 88 8.37 4.01 -17.48
N GLN A 89 7.38 4.12 -16.60
CA GLN A 89 5.99 4.32 -16.97
C GLN A 89 5.71 5.81 -17.12
N SER A 90 5.08 6.20 -18.23
CA SER A 90 4.81 7.60 -18.55
C SER A 90 3.34 8.00 -18.37
N HIS A 91 2.45 7.04 -18.09
CA HIS A 91 1.03 7.34 -17.94
C HIS A 91 0.77 8.10 -16.62
N PRO A 92 -0.09 9.15 -16.62
CA PRO A 92 -0.39 9.94 -15.41
C PRO A 92 -0.82 9.12 -14.19
N ASP A 93 -1.54 8.02 -14.41
CA ASP A 93 -2.00 7.13 -13.34
C ASP A 93 -0.87 6.59 -12.45
N TYR A 94 0.33 6.36 -13.00
CA TYR A 94 1.49 5.95 -12.19
C TYR A 94 1.98 7.08 -11.28
N VAL A 95 1.92 8.33 -11.76
CA VAL A 95 2.25 9.51 -10.96
C VAL A 95 1.25 9.69 -9.82
N GLU A 96 -0.04 9.55 -10.11
CA GLU A 96 -1.11 9.63 -9.11
C GLU A 96 -1.00 8.50 -8.07
N ALA A 97 -0.75 7.25 -8.50
CA ALA A 97 -0.53 6.13 -7.60
C ALA A 97 0.65 6.40 -6.65
N ILE A 98 1.78 6.89 -7.18
CA ILE A 98 2.94 7.26 -6.35
C ILE A 98 2.56 8.37 -5.36
N SER A 99 1.78 9.37 -5.76
CA SER A 99 1.31 10.42 -4.85
C SER A 99 0.48 9.84 -3.70
N LEU A 100 -0.49 8.99 -4.01
CA LEU A 100 -1.32 8.31 -3.02
C LEU A 100 -0.47 7.47 -2.05
N ILE A 101 0.55 6.76 -2.54
CA ILE A 101 1.45 5.96 -1.70
C ILE A 101 2.31 6.85 -0.79
N ARG A 102 2.82 7.99 -1.29
CA ARG A 102 3.58 8.95 -0.46
C ARG A 102 2.71 9.57 0.63
N GLU A 103 1.49 9.95 0.29
CA GLU A 103 0.51 10.48 1.24
C GLU A 103 0.20 9.45 2.33
N TYR A 104 0.01 8.19 1.96
CA TYR A 104 -0.17 7.08 2.89
C TYR A 104 1.05 6.91 3.83
N GLU A 105 2.27 6.86 3.28
CA GLU A 105 3.49 6.75 4.07
C GLU A 105 3.59 7.89 5.10
N GLN A 106 3.24 9.12 4.71
CA GLN A 106 3.24 10.28 5.61
C GLN A 106 2.16 10.21 6.70
N LEU A 107 0.95 9.73 6.37
CA LEU A 107 -0.12 9.51 7.34
C LEU A 107 0.31 8.49 8.40
N ILE A 108 0.93 7.39 7.98
CA ILE A 108 1.42 6.35 8.88
C ILE A 108 2.56 6.87 9.78
N LYS A 109 3.55 7.57 9.22
CA LYS A 109 4.62 8.23 10.00
C LYS A 109 4.04 9.12 11.10
N THR A 110 3.04 9.92 10.74
CA THR A 110 2.34 10.81 11.69
C THR A 110 1.61 10.00 12.76
N PHE A 111 0.97 8.89 12.38
CA PHE A 111 0.24 8.02 13.29
C PHE A 111 1.15 7.33 14.31
N ILE A 112 2.26 6.72 13.87
CA ILE A 112 3.23 6.07 14.77
C ILE A 112 3.85 7.09 15.72
N ALA A 113 4.22 8.27 15.22
CA ALA A 113 4.75 9.34 16.06
C ALA A 113 3.76 9.80 17.15
N GLN A 114 2.45 9.71 16.92
CA GLN A 114 1.43 9.98 17.94
C GLN A 114 1.27 8.82 18.93
N GLN A 115 1.42 7.57 18.48
CA GLN A 115 1.35 6.39 19.37
C GLN A 115 2.54 6.36 20.33
N ASN A 116 3.76 6.63 19.85
CA ASN A 116 4.98 6.59 20.68
C ASN A 116 5.07 7.73 21.71
N LYS A 117 4.20 8.73 21.62
CA LYS A 117 4.11 9.85 22.59
C LYS A 117 3.09 9.60 23.70
N LYS A 118 2.31 8.53 23.62
CA LYS A 118 1.33 8.12 24.64
C LYS A 118 1.94 7.07 25.55
#